data_AF-A0A9E3WL06-F1
#
_entry.id   AF-A0A9E3WL06-F1
#
_cell.length_a   1.000
_cell.length_b   1.000
_cell.length_c   1.000
_cell.angle_alpha   90.00
_cell.angle_beta   90.00
_cell.angle_gamma   90.00
#
_symmetry.space_group_name_H-M   'P 1'
#
loop_
_entity.id
_entity.type
_entity.pdbx_description
1 polymer ?
#
loop_
_entity_poly.entity_id
_entity_poly.type
_entity_poly.pdbx_seq_one_letter_code
_entity_poly.pdbx_strand_id
1 'polypeptide(L)'
;MLLAQQNTRPLVDFTLAPLFQEHGIPLAVMGTLVVFIALVLIVMFITLLPRLVGRQPAKPLESPVAVRATSDDELSPELVAVIAAAVAATLGEPHRIVKIRGLTPAELGWSMEGRMQHHQSHRFRNPNR
;
A
#
# COMPACT_ATOMS: atom_id res chain seq x y z
N MET A 1 36.23 -29.43 45.46
CA MET A 1 34.90 -28.84 45.19
C MET A 1 35.09 -27.39 44.77
N LEU A 2 35.33 -27.15 43.49
CA LEU A 2 35.40 -25.83 42.85
C LEU A 2 34.29 -25.84 41.80
N LEU A 3 33.10 -25.36 42.15
CA LEU A 3 32.00 -25.22 41.20
C LEU A 3 31.53 -23.77 41.21
N ALA A 4 31.93 -23.07 40.15
CA ALA A 4 31.05 -22.26 39.33
C ALA A 4 30.14 -21.27 40.07
N GLN A 5 30.74 -20.20 40.60
CA GLN A 5 29.97 -18.96 40.83
C GLN A 5 29.81 -18.24 39.48
N GLN A 6 28.88 -18.72 38.65
CA GLN A 6 28.50 -18.05 37.40
C GLN A 6 27.75 -16.75 37.74
N ASN A 7 28.46 -15.64 37.68
CA ASN A 7 27.92 -14.28 37.75
C ASN A 7 27.19 -13.95 36.44
N THR A 8 25.98 -14.45 36.27
CA THR A 8 25.06 -14.04 35.20
C THR A 8 24.46 -12.67 35.54
N ARG A 9 25.22 -11.60 35.27
CA ARG A 9 24.63 -10.25 35.23
C ARG A 9 23.76 -10.16 33.97
N PRO A 10 22.43 -10.00 34.08
CA PRO A 10 21.63 -9.70 32.89
C PRO A 10 22.11 -8.37 32.32
N LEU A 11 22.59 -8.37 31.06
CA LEU A 11 23.11 -7.16 30.42
C LEU A 11 21.99 -6.19 30.00
N VAL A 12 20.73 -6.64 29.99
CA VAL A 12 19.58 -5.83 29.59
C VAL A 12 18.38 -6.29 30.41
N ASP A 13 17.98 -5.48 31.40
CA ASP A 13 16.75 -5.69 32.15
C ASP A 13 15.60 -5.02 31.39
N PHE A 14 14.74 -5.83 30.76
CA PHE A 14 13.51 -5.36 30.12
C PHE A 14 12.48 -5.01 31.19
N THR A 15 12.67 -3.87 31.84
CA THR A 15 11.76 -3.31 32.83
C THR A 15 10.96 -2.16 32.23
N LEU A 16 9.64 -2.15 32.46
CA LEU A 16 8.75 -1.04 32.12
C LEU A 16 8.74 0.04 33.20
N ALA A 17 9.41 -0.18 34.34
CA ALA A 17 9.59 0.81 35.39
C ALA A 17 10.09 2.19 34.90
N PRO A 18 11.07 2.30 33.97
CA PRO A 18 11.54 3.59 33.46
C PRO A 18 10.52 4.32 32.56
N LEU A 19 9.49 3.64 32.03
CA LEU A 19 8.40 4.32 31.28
C LEU A 19 7.47 5.10 32.21
N PHE A 20 7.28 4.61 33.44
CA PHE A 20 6.40 5.22 34.45
C PHE A 20 7.16 6.14 35.43
N GLN A 21 8.48 6.28 35.29
CA GLN A 21 9.26 7.31 35.96
C GLN A 21 9.01 8.69 35.34
N GLU A 22 9.39 9.74 36.07
CA GLU A 22 9.06 11.15 35.77
C GLU A 22 9.46 11.64 34.36
N HIS A 23 10.37 10.94 33.67
CA HIS A 23 10.86 11.31 32.33
C HIS A 23 10.51 10.30 31.22
N GLY A 24 9.87 9.17 31.54
CA GLY A 24 9.56 8.11 30.57
C GLY A 24 8.51 8.53 29.53
N ILE A 25 7.42 9.14 29.97
CA ILE A 25 6.35 9.62 29.07
C ILE A 25 6.85 10.71 28.11
N PRO A 26 7.58 11.77 28.56
CA PRO A 26 8.16 12.76 27.66
C PRO A 26 9.05 12.16 26.57
N LEU A 27 9.90 11.18 26.91
CA LEU A 27 10.77 10.51 25.93
C LEU A 27 9.97 9.72 24.89
N ALA A 28 8.92 8.99 25.31
CA ALA A 28 8.05 8.25 24.40
C ALA A 28 7.28 9.17 23.44
N VAL A 29 6.78 10.30 23.95
CA VAL A 29 6.08 11.31 23.14
C VAL A 29 7.03 11.97 22.15
N MET A 30 8.24 12.36 22.59
CA MET A 30 9.25 12.92 21.70
C MET A 30 9.68 11.95 20.61
N GLY A 31 9.94 10.68 20.96
CA GLY A 31 10.27 9.65 19.97
C GLY A 31 9.16 9.44 18.95
N THR A 32 7.91 9.37 19.42
CA THR A 32 6.73 9.22 18.55
C THR A 32 6.59 10.41 17.61
N LEU A 33 6.70 11.65 18.11
CA LEU A 33 6.67 12.87 17.31
C LEU A 33 7.77 12.89 16.24
N VAL A 34 9.00 12.55 16.61
CA VAL A 34 10.14 12.51 15.67
C VAL A 34 9.87 11.50 14.55
N VAL A 35 9.39 10.30 14.87
CA VAL A 35 9.07 9.27 13.87
C VAL A 35 7.96 9.75 12.93
N PHE A 36 6.88 10.35 13.45
CA PHE A 36 5.81 10.90 12.63
C PHE A 36 6.31 12.02 11.72
N ILE A 37 7.12 12.95 12.23
CA ILE A 37 7.69 14.04 11.44
C ILE A 37 8.58 13.47 10.32
N ALA A 38 9.45 12.50 10.64
CA ALA A 38 10.30 11.87 9.65
C ALA A 38 9.49 11.20 8.53
N LEU A 39 8.44 10.44 8.88
CA LEU A 39 7.54 9.80 7.90
C LEU A 39 6.82 10.85 7.04
N VAL A 40 6.29 11.91 7.65
CA VAL A 40 5.62 13.00 6.91
C VAL A 40 6.57 13.66 5.94
N LEU A 41 7.82 13.97 6.35
CA LEU A 41 8.82 14.57 5.48
C LEU A 41 9.18 13.67 4.30
N ILE A 42 9.35 12.36 4.53
CA ILE A 42 9.63 11.38 3.47
C ILE A 42 8.47 11.35 2.46
N VAL A 43 7.23 11.22 2.93
CA VAL A 43 6.04 11.19 2.07
C VAL A 43 5.88 12.52 1.33
N MET A 44 6.07 13.65 2.01
CA MET A 44 6.04 14.97 1.39
C MET A 44 7.08 15.09 0.28
N PHE A 45 8.32 14.63 0.51
CA PHE A 45 9.38 14.69 -0.48
C PHE A 45 9.07 13.84 -1.72
N ILE A 46 8.63 12.60 -1.52
CA ILE A 46 8.23 11.67 -2.60
C ILE A 46 7.08 12.26 -3.42
N THR A 47 6.15 12.98 -2.79
CA THR A 47 4.98 13.58 -3.48
C THR A 47 5.28 14.94 -4.12
N LEU A 48 6.25 15.71 -3.62
CA LEU A 48 6.67 16.99 -4.21
C LEU A 48 7.48 16.80 -5.48
N LEU A 49 8.39 15.82 -5.51
CA LEU A 49 9.23 15.49 -6.67
C LEU A 49 8.43 15.38 -8.00
N PRO A 50 7.37 14.54 -8.12
CA PRO A 50 6.59 14.43 -9.34
C PRO A 50 5.76 15.68 -9.63
N ARG A 51 5.42 16.50 -8.63
CA ARG A 51 4.69 17.76 -8.84
C ARG A 51 5.58 18.88 -9.38
N LEU A 52 6.86 18.89 -9.03
CA LEU A 52 7.82 19.87 -9.58
C LEU A 52 8.34 19.43 -10.96
N VAL A 53 8.56 18.13 -11.17
CA VAL A 53 9.03 17.57 -12.45
C VAL A 53 7.89 17.44 -13.48
N GLY A 54 6.64 17.22 -13.02
CA GLY A 54 5.45 17.12 -13.86
C GLY A 54 4.94 18.46 -14.42
N ARG A 55 5.62 19.58 -14.16
CA ARG A 55 5.36 20.88 -14.78
C ARG A 55 6.09 21.08 -16.12
N GLN A 56 6.45 20.01 -16.82
CA GLN A 56 6.74 20.15 -18.24
C GLN A 56 5.40 20.33 -18.97
N PRO A 57 5.19 21.44 -19.70
CA PRO A 57 4.01 21.58 -20.53
C PRO A 57 4.01 20.41 -21.51
N ALA A 58 2.93 19.64 -21.50
CA ALA A 58 2.69 18.60 -22.49
C ALA A 58 2.90 19.22 -23.87
N LYS A 59 3.97 18.80 -24.54
CA LYS A 59 4.26 19.19 -25.92
C LYS A 59 3.02 18.86 -26.76
N PRO A 60 2.47 19.81 -27.55
CA PRO A 60 1.28 19.57 -28.35
C PRO A 60 1.40 18.30 -29.18
N LEU A 61 0.34 17.50 -29.11
CA LEU A 61 0.16 16.20 -29.73
C LEU A 61 0.57 16.23 -31.21
N GLU A 62 1.67 15.56 -31.55
CA GLU A 62 1.82 15.02 -32.88
C GLU A 62 0.86 13.83 -33.04
N SER A 63 0.19 13.81 -34.18
CA SER A 63 -0.83 12.87 -34.65
C SER A 63 -0.61 11.42 -34.20
N PRO A 64 -1.67 10.62 -33.96
CA PRO A 64 -1.53 9.26 -33.46
C PRO A 64 -0.87 8.39 -34.53
N VAL A 65 0.45 8.21 -34.41
CA VAL A 65 1.11 7.06 -35.01
C VAL A 65 0.58 5.87 -34.23
N ALA A 66 -0.18 5.03 -34.92
CA ALA A 66 -0.62 3.74 -34.42
C ALA A 66 0.60 2.98 -33.88
N VAL A 67 0.77 2.99 -32.57
CA VAL A 67 1.73 2.14 -31.88
C VAL A 67 1.20 0.73 -32.09
N ARG A 68 1.78 0.05 -33.08
CA ARG A 68 1.59 -1.38 -33.28
C ARG A 68 2.14 -2.05 -32.03
N ALA A 69 1.24 -2.50 -31.15
CA ALA A 69 1.61 -3.28 -29.99
C ALA A 69 2.14 -4.62 -30.50
N THR A 70 3.38 -4.94 -30.18
CA THR A 70 3.92 -6.28 -30.37
C THR A 70 3.88 -7.02 -29.05
N SER A 71 3.42 -8.27 -29.13
CA SER A 71 3.57 -9.44 -28.24
C SER A 71 2.69 -9.58 -26.98
N ASP A 72 1.78 -10.57 -27.11
CA ASP A 72 1.50 -11.72 -26.23
C ASP A 72 0.33 -11.73 -25.25
N ASP A 73 -0.44 -10.65 -25.15
CA ASP A 73 -1.77 -10.68 -24.49
C ASP A 73 -2.67 -9.58 -25.07
N GLU A 74 -2.81 -9.59 -26.40
CA GLU A 74 -3.47 -8.54 -27.15
C GLU A 74 -4.98 -8.57 -26.86
N LEU A 75 -5.40 -7.77 -25.88
CA LEU A 75 -6.80 -7.57 -25.53
C LEU A 75 -7.57 -7.22 -26.81
N SER A 76 -8.62 -7.99 -27.10
CA SER A 76 -9.36 -7.79 -28.34
C SER A 76 -9.93 -6.36 -28.40
N PRO A 77 -10.00 -5.74 -29.60
CA PRO A 77 -10.46 -4.36 -29.74
C PRO A 77 -11.90 -4.18 -29.22
N GLU A 78 -12.73 -5.22 -29.30
CA GLU A 78 -14.07 -5.25 -28.72
C GLU A 78 -14.03 -5.08 -27.20
N LEU A 79 -13.10 -5.77 -26.53
CA LEU A 79 -12.94 -5.68 -25.08
C LEU A 79 -12.46 -4.29 -24.66
N VAL A 80 -11.53 -3.69 -25.40
CA VAL A 80 -11.07 -2.32 -25.16
C VAL A 80 -12.22 -1.32 -25.31
N ALA A 81 -13.05 -1.46 -26.36
CA ALA A 81 -14.21 -0.61 -26.58
C ALA A 81 -15.24 -0.72 -25.45
N VAL A 82 -15.53 -1.94 -24.99
CA VAL A 82 -16.46 -2.19 -23.87
C VAL A 82 -15.91 -1.58 -22.57
N ILE A 83 -14.62 -1.75 -22.27
CA ILE A 83 -13.99 -1.16 -21.08
C ILE A 83 -14.04 0.37 -21.16
N ALA A 84 -13.73 0.96 -22.32
CA ALA A 84 -13.78 2.41 -22.51
C ALA A 84 -15.20 2.97 -22.34
N ALA A 85 -16.21 2.28 -22.87
CA ALA A 85 -17.61 2.66 -22.71
C ALA A 85 -18.06 2.57 -21.23
N ALA A 86 -17.66 1.50 -20.53
CA ALA A 86 -17.96 1.33 -19.11
C ALA A 86 -17.32 2.43 -18.25
N VAL A 87 -16.06 2.79 -18.55
CA VAL A 87 -15.36 3.90 -17.87
C VAL A 87 -16.07 5.23 -18.11
N ALA A 88 -16.44 5.53 -19.36
CA ALA A 88 -17.17 6.75 -19.69
C ALA A 88 -18.53 6.82 -18.97
N ALA A 89 -19.25 5.71 -18.91
CA ALA A 89 -20.57 5.64 -18.26
C ALA A 89 -20.49 5.74 -16.73
N THR A 90 -19.46 5.17 -16.11
CA THR A 90 -19.32 5.13 -14.64
C THR A 90 -18.78 6.43 -14.06
N LEU A 91 -17.85 7.08 -14.75
CA LEU A 91 -17.19 8.28 -14.24
C LEU A 91 -17.81 9.60 -14.72
N GLY A 92 -18.61 9.59 -15.80
CA GLY A 92 -19.38 10.76 -16.26
C GLY A 92 -18.58 11.93 -16.82
N GLU A 93 -17.25 11.95 -16.65
CA GLU A 93 -16.34 12.96 -17.19
C GLU A 93 -15.33 12.34 -18.18
N PRO A 94 -14.67 13.13 -19.04
CA PRO A 94 -13.64 12.61 -19.94
C PRO A 94 -12.38 12.17 -19.17
N HIS A 95 -12.10 10.86 -19.18
CA HIS A 95 -10.94 10.26 -18.51
C HIS A 95 -9.98 9.63 -19.53
N ARG A 96 -8.67 9.67 -19.23
CA ARG A 96 -7.63 9.03 -20.05
C ARG A 96 -7.23 7.69 -19.46
N ILE A 97 -7.44 6.61 -20.22
CA ILE A 97 -7.01 5.26 -19.85
C ILE A 97 -5.52 5.13 -20.17
N VAL A 98 -4.69 4.88 -19.15
CA VAL A 98 -3.22 4.79 -19.29
C VAL A 98 -2.74 3.37 -19.58
N LYS A 99 -3.37 2.37 -18.96
CA LYS A 99 -2.98 0.96 -19.11
C LYS A 99 -4.18 0.05 -18.84
N ILE A 100 -4.41 -0.90 -19.74
CA ILE A 100 -5.32 -2.03 -19.53
C ILE A 100 -4.46 -3.29 -19.51
N ARG A 101 -4.68 -4.18 -18.55
CA ARG A 101 -3.96 -5.45 -18.42
C ARG A 101 -4.89 -6.52 -17.87
N GLY A 102 -4.73 -7.76 -18.32
CA GLY A 102 -5.31 -8.92 -17.64
C GLY A 102 -4.73 -9.07 -16.24
N LEU A 103 -5.53 -9.55 -15.29
CA LEU A 103 -5.01 -9.96 -13.99
C LEU A 103 -4.41 -11.36 -14.10
N THR A 104 -3.24 -11.53 -13.50
CA THR A 104 -2.64 -12.86 -13.36
C THR A 104 -3.37 -13.69 -12.30
N PRO A 105 -3.29 -15.03 -12.32
CA PRO A 105 -3.90 -15.88 -11.30
C PRO A 105 -3.45 -15.56 -9.86
N ALA A 106 -2.20 -15.11 -9.69
CA ALA A 106 -1.68 -14.66 -8.40
C ALA A 106 -2.38 -13.39 -7.90
N GLU A 107 -2.73 -12.47 -8.80
CA GLU A 107 -3.47 -11.25 -8.48
C GLU A 107 -4.96 -11.52 -8.21
N LEU A 108 -5.52 -12.57 -8.82
CA LEU A 108 -6.86 -13.08 -8.49
C LEU A 108 -6.97 -13.62 -7.05
N GLY A 109 -5.84 -13.95 -6.40
CA GLY A 109 -5.84 -14.38 -5.00
C GLY A 109 -6.50 -13.36 -4.07
N TRP A 110 -6.34 -12.07 -4.35
CA TRP A 110 -6.94 -10.99 -3.57
C TRP A 110 -8.47 -10.92 -3.70
N SER A 111 -9.01 -11.16 -4.90
CA SER A 111 -10.46 -11.18 -5.08
C SER A 111 -11.08 -12.38 -4.37
N MET A 112 -10.39 -13.53 -4.38
CA MET A 112 -10.80 -14.73 -3.64
C MET A 112 -10.78 -14.52 -2.13
N GLU A 113 -9.73 -13.89 -1.60
CA GLU A 113 -9.62 -13.56 -0.17
C GLU A 113 -10.73 -12.59 0.27
N GLY A 114 -11.01 -11.55 -0.53
CA GLY A 114 -12.10 -10.61 -0.22
C GLY A 114 -13.47 -11.29 -0.12
N ARG A 115 -13.76 -12.26 -1.01
CA ARG A 115 -14.99 -13.07 -0.90
C ARG A 115 -14.99 -13.91 0.37
N MET A 116 -13.88 -14.58 0.67
CA MET A 116 -13.75 -15.38 1.88
C MET A 116 -14.01 -14.54 3.14
N GLN A 117 -13.40 -13.36 3.23
CA GLN A 117 -13.59 -12.44 4.35
C GLN A 117 -15.04 -11.99 4.49
N HIS A 118 -15.72 -11.69 3.36
CA HIS A 118 -17.12 -11.32 3.38
C HIS A 118 -18.02 -12.46 3.90
N HIS A 119 -17.77 -13.70 3.44
CA HIS A 119 -18.50 -14.88 3.90
C HIS A 119 -18.20 -15.26 5.36
N GLN A 120 -16.99 -15.00 5.86
CA GLN A 120 -16.59 -15.30 7.24
C GLN A 120 -17.08 -14.26 8.26
N SER A 121 -17.52 -13.07 7.80
CA SER A 121 -18.07 -12.04 8.70
C SER A 121 -19.32 -12.51 9.46
N HIS A 122 -20.05 -13.47 8.91
CA HIS A 122 -21.24 -14.05 9.52
C HIS A 122 -20.85 -15.15 10.49
N ARG A 123 -20.70 -14.79 11.77
CA ARG A 123 -20.55 -15.78 12.83
C ARG A 123 -21.89 -16.49 12.99
N PHE A 124 -21.99 -17.72 12.49
CA PHE A 124 -23.05 -18.62 12.89
C PHE A 124 -22.91 -18.84 14.40
N ARG A 125 -23.77 -18.19 15.20
CA ARG A 125 -23.91 -18.50 16.62
C ARG A 125 -24.45 -19.93 16.66
N ASN A 126 -23.58 -20.89 16.92
CA ASN A 126 -24.01 -22.25 17.22
C ASN A 126 -24.73 -22.21 18.58
N PRO A 127 -26.05 -22.46 18.65
CA PRO A 127 -26.81 -22.39 19.90
C PRO A 127 -26.57 -23.60 20.80
N ASN A 128 -25.81 -24.62 20.36
CA ASN A 128 -25.55 -25.86 21.11
C ASN A 128 -24.09 -26.00 21.60
N ARG A 129 -23.52 -24.95 22.20
CA ARG A 129 -22.33 -25.09 23.05
C ARG A 129 -22.35 -24.10 24.20
#